data_AF-A0A1N6HZR1-F1
#
_entry.id   AF-A0A1N6HZR1-F1
#
_cell.length_a   1.000
_cell.length_b   1.000
_cell.length_c   1.000
_cell.angle_alpha   90.00
_cell.angle_beta   90.00
_cell.angle_gamma   90.00
#
_symmetry.space_group_name_H-M   'P 1'
#
loop_
_entity.id
_entity.type
_entity.pdbx_description
1 polymer ?
#
loop_
_entity_poly.entity_id
_entity_poly.type
_entity_poly.pdbx_seq_one_letter_code
_entity_poly.pdbx_strand_id
1 'polypeptide(L)'
;MITKKLLTFSLLVLSFNFYFTQEVEIKDDKVLLDGKQILKAEKINMVEYSFYNLKSDDEILLYRQMDNETSRYQDDDYYVLNFLTEKVKVESNDFYKIASFMNSKKSMEKLIKWLLKEKVLTNDGELNPDRLAIFKEKYDQNITERTIR
;
A
#
# COMPACT_ATOMS: atom_id res chain seq x y z
N MET A 1 12.82 51.90 -1.95
CA MET A 1 12.20 50.92 -2.88
C MET A 1 12.78 49.50 -2.74
N ILE A 2 14.08 49.36 -2.43
CA ILE A 2 14.78 48.07 -2.30
C ILE A 2 14.31 47.25 -1.09
N THR A 3 14.08 47.90 0.06
CA THR A 3 13.59 47.25 1.29
C THR A 3 12.19 46.65 1.16
N LYS A 4 11.28 47.32 0.41
CA LYS A 4 9.95 46.78 0.11
C LYS A 4 10.03 45.53 -0.79
N LYS A 5 10.95 45.50 -1.77
CA LYS A 5 11.17 44.35 -2.67
C LYS A 5 11.77 43.12 -1.95
N LEU A 6 12.65 43.34 -0.98
CA LEU A 6 13.21 42.27 -0.14
C LEU A 6 12.15 41.59 0.73
N LEU A 7 11.22 42.37 1.28
CA LEU A 7 10.11 41.83 2.08
C LEU A 7 9.15 40.99 1.22
N THR A 8 8.87 41.42 -0.02
CA THR A 8 8.03 40.66 -0.95
C THR A 8 8.67 39.36 -1.39
N PHE A 9 9.99 39.37 -1.59
CA PHE A 9 10.75 38.16 -1.94
C PHE A 9 10.75 37.15 -0.79
N SER A 10 10.89 37.61 0.46
CA SER A 10 10.86 36.73 1.63
C SER A 10 9.48 36.08 1.88
N LEU A 11 8.38 36.77 1.54
CA LEU A 11 7.04 36.19 1.61
C LEU A 11 6.81 35.12 0.53
N LEU A 12 7.40 35.29 -0.66
CA LEU A 12 7.23 34.38 -1.79
C LEU A 12 7.95 33.03 -1.57
N VAL A 13 9.06 33.01 -0.85
CA VAL A 13 9.84 31.78 -0.58
C VAL A 13 9.16 30.90 0.49
N LEU A 14 8.39 31.51 1.41
CA LEU A 14 7.64 30.77 2.43
C LEU A 14 6.41 30.03 1.87
N SER A 15 5.84 30.48 0.76
CA SER A 15 4.66 29.84 0.15
C SER A 15 4.95 28.51 -0.56
N PHE A 16 6.21 28.12 -0.76
CA PHE A 16 6.57 26.92 -1.55
C PHE A 16 6.84 25.64 -0.73
N ASN A 17 6.62 25.63 0.59
CA ASN A 17 6.93 24.46 1.43
C ASN A 17 5.76 23.52 1.72
N PHE A 18 4.60 23.71 1.08
CA PHE A 18 3.50 22.75 1.17
C PHE A 18 3.65 21.59 0.18
N TYR A 19 4.77 20.87 0.27
CA TYR A 19 4.86 19.54 -0.31
C TYR A 19 4.09 18.58 0.59
N PHE A 20 2.76 18.56 0.45
CA PHE A 20 1.92 17.55 1.10
C PHE A 20 2.25 16.18 0.50
N THR A 21 3.15 15.45 1.14
CA THR A 21 3.26 14.01 0.93
C THR A 21 2.02 13.39 1.57
N GLN A 22 1.21 12.67 0.78
CA GLN A 22 0.04 11.97 1.32
C GLN A 22 0.49 11.03 2.44
N GLU A 23 -0.02 11.28 3.64
CA GLU A 23 0.26 10.49 4.83
C GLU A 23 -0.75 9.36 4.93
N VAL A 24 -0.25 8.13 5.03
CA VAL A 24 -1.06 6.94 5.26
C VAL A 24 -0.71 6.43 6.65
N GLU A 25 -1.71 6.34 7.52
CA GLU A 25 -1.57 5.83 8.88
C GLU A 25 -2.62 4.75 9.14
N ILE A 26 -2.23 3.64 9.78
CA ILE A 26 -3.18 2.63 10.26
C ILE A 26 -3.38 2.80 11.77
N LYS A 27 -4.45 3.43 12.22
CA LYS A 27 -4.70 3.63 13.65
C LYS A 27 -5.86 2.76 14.11
N ASP A 28 -5.61 1.94 15.13
CA ASP A 28 -6.53 0.90 15.58
C ASP A 28 -6.92 -0.03 14.41
N ASP A 29 -8.20 -0.05 14.03
CA ASP A 29 -8.77 -0.81 12.92
C ASP A 29 -8.99 0.05 11.66
N LYS A 30 -8.37 1.23 11.57
CA LYS A 30 -8.67 2.23 10.55
C LYS A 30 -7.46 2.56 9.70
N VAL A 31 -7.65 2.61 8.38
CA VAL A 31 -6.67 3.19 7.47
C VAL A 31 -7.06 4.63 7.19
N LEU A 32 -6.18 5.56 7.56
CA LEU A 32 -6.34 6.99 7.39
C LEU A 32 -5.44 7.49 6.25
N LEU A 33 -6.02 8.26 5.34
CA LEU A 33 -5.32 9.05 4.33
C LEU A 33 -5.45 10.53 4.71
N ASP A 34 -4.35 11.16 5.06
CA ASP A 34 -4.30 12.55 5.56
C ASP A 34 -5.33 12.80 6.69
N GLY A 35 -5.48 11.81 7.58
CA GLY A 35 -6.42 11.83 8.70
C GLY A 35 -7.87 11.46 8.38
N LYS A 36 -8.25 11.34 7.09
CA LYS A 36 -9.57 10.84 6.67
C LYS A 36 -9.54 9.33 6.60
N GLN A 37 -10.49 8.65 7.25
CA GLN A 37 -10.63 7.20 7.12
C GLN A 37 -11.05 6.82 5.68
N ILE A 38 -10.31 5.89 5.07
CA ILE A 38 -10.58 5.39 3.71
C ILE A 38 -10.85 3.89 3.68
N LEU A 39 -10.33 3.11 4.64
CA LEU A 39 -10.56 1.66 4.76
C LEU A 39 -10.65 1.27 6.24
N LYS A 40 -11.13 0.05 6.51
CA LYS A 40 -10.86 -0.67 7.75
C LYS A 40 -9.68 -1.62 7.54
N ALA A 41 -8.95 -1.91 8.60
CA ALA A 41 -7.78 -2.76 8.60
C ALA A 41 -7.89 -3.78 9.74
N GLU A 42 -7.57 -5.04 9.47
CA GLU A 42 -7.58 -6.11 10.48
C GLU A 42 -6.31 -6.93 10.37
N LYS A 43 -5.55 -7.00 11.46
CA LYS A 43 -4.43 -7.93 11.57
C LYS A 43 -4.96 -9.29 12.02
N ILE A 44 -5.13 -10.21 11.07
CA ILE A 44 -5.66 -11.56 11.35
C ILE A 44 -4.67 -12.36 12.20
N ASN A 45 -3.40 -12.43 11.80
CA ASN A 45 -2.36 -13.16 12.53
C ASN A 45 -0.96 -12.60 12.22
N MET A 46 0.11 -13.39 12.39
CA MET A 46 1.48 -12.94 12.16
C MET A 46 1.86 -12.82 10.68
N VAL A 47 1.12 -13.45 9.78
CA VAL A 47 1.43 -13.50 8.34
C VAL A 47 0.32 -12.92 7.46
N GLU A 48 -0.89 -12.74 7.99
CA GLU A 48 -2.05 -12.23 7.25
C GLU A 48 -2.52 -10.86 7.74
N TYR A 49 -3.03 -10.04 6.81
CA TYR A 49 -3.59 -8.72 7.09
C TYR A 49 -4.68 -8.39 6.06
N SER A 50 -5.86 -8.00 6.52
CA SER A 50 -7.02 -7.72 5.67
C SER A 50 -7.40 -6.25 5.67
N PHE A 51 -7.96 -5.81 4.55
CA PHE A 51 -8.50 -4.46 4.38
C PHE A 51 -9.90 -4.51 3.79
N TYR A 52 -10.78 -3.66 4.33
CA TYR A 52 -12.20 -3.67 4.00
C TYR A 52 -12.67 -2.30 3.53
N ASN A 53 -13.59 -2.30 2.57
CA ASN A 53 -14.25 -1.10 2.07
C ASN A 53 -15.20 -0.51 3.13
N LEU A 54 -15.25 0.82 3.26
CA LEU A 54 -16.11 1.47 4.26
C LEU A 54 -17.60 1.44 3.93
N LYS A 55 -17.96 1.40 2.64
CA LYS A 55 -19.35 1.49 2.17
C LYS A 55 -20.02 0.14 2.15
N SER A 56 -19.36 -0.88 1.60
CA SER A 56 -19.93 -2.22 1.45
C SER A 56 -19.53 -3.19 2.56
N ASP A 57 -18.50 -2.87 3.33
CA ASP A 57 -17.87 -3.78 4.30
C ASP A 57 -17.22 -5.03 3.66
N ASP A 58 -17.10 -5.05 2.32
CA ASP A 58 -16.43 -6.13 1.62
C ASP A 58 -14.93 -6.12 1.92
N GLU A 59 -14.36 -7.31 2.12
CA GLU A 59 -12.91 -7.51 2.14
C GLU A 59 -12.37 -7.29 0.73
N ILE A 60 -11.62 -6.20 0.52
CA ILE A 60 -11.12 -5.84 -0.81
C ILE A 60 -9.70 -6.34 -1.05
N LEU A 61 -8.91 -6.53 0.00
CA LEU A 61 -7.52 -6.94 -0.08
C LEU A 61 -7.12 -7.79 1.12
N LEU A 62 -6.62 -8.99 0.83
CA LEU A 62 -5.91 -9.84 1.79
C LEU A 62 -4.43 -9.89 1.43
N TYR A 63 -3.59 -9.38 2.33
CA TYR A 63 -2.14 -9.61 2.34
C TYR A 63 -1.84 -10.93 3.05
N ARG A 64 -0.98 -11.76 2.46
CA ARG A 64 -0.41 -12.94 3.10
C ARG A 64 1.08 -13.02 2.82
N GLN A 65 1.89 -13.18 3.87
CA GLN A 65 3.30 -13.56 3.73
C GLN A 65 3.41 -15.08 3.58
N MET A 66 4.26 -15.51 2.67
CA MET A 66 4.55 -16.91 2.37
C MET A 66 6.02 -17.16 2.69
N ASP A 67 6.29 -18.17 3.52
CA ASP A 67 7.63 -18.59 3.95
C ASP A 67 8.21 -19.76 3.12
N ASN A 68 7.59 -20.00 1.96
CA ASN A 68 7.86 -21.07 0.98
C ASN A 68 8.13 -22.48 1.56
N GLU A 69 7.75 -22.74 2.82
CA GLU A 69 7.96 -23.99 3.56
C GLU A 69 9.45 -24.41 3.70
N THR A 70 10.41 -23.50 3.44
CA THR A 70 11.86 -23.75 3.44
C THR A 70 12.58 -22.87 4.46
N SER A 71 12.54 -23.29 5.74
CA SER A 71 13.16 -22.59 6.89
C SER A 71 14.63 -22.16 6.74
N ARG A 72 15.37 -22.64 5.73
CA ARG A 72 16.80 -22.33 5.50
C ARG A 72 17.07 -21.28 4.42
N TYR A 73 16.08 -20.84 3.66
CA TYR A 73 16.29 -19.96 2.50
C TYR A 73 15.33 -18.77 2.49
N GLN A 74 15.46 -17.83 3.45
CA GLN A 74 14.62 -16.61 3.51
C GLN A 74 14.59 -15.78 2.22
N ASP A 75 15.53 -16.00 1.30
CA ASP A 75 15.59 -15.35 -0.02
C ASP A 75 14.48 -15.84 -0.98
N ASP A 76 13.76 -16.92 -0.66
CA ASP A 76 12.62 -17.44 -1.44
C ASP A 76 11.25 -17.03 -0.88
N ASP A 77 11.22 -16.29 0.23
CA ASP A 77 10.01 -15.70 0.79
C ASP A 77 9.36 -14.76 -0.23
N TYR A 78 8.04 -14.74 -0.22
CA TYR A 78 7.26 -13.82 -1.03
C TYR A 78 5.97 -13.44 -0.30
N TYR A 79 5.26 -12.46 -0.83
CA TYR A 79 3.93 -12.12 -0.35
C TYR A 79 2.92 -12.20 -1.48
N VAL A 80 1.68 -12.46 -1.08
CA VAL A 80 0.52 -12.54 -1.95
C VAL A 80 -0.42 -11.41 -1.59
N LEU A 81 -0.86 -10.68 -2.61
CA LEU A 81 -1.94 -9.70 -2.55
C LEU A 81 -3.15 -10.29 -3.28
N ASN A 82 -4.20 -10.63 -2.53
CA ASN A 82 -5.46 -11.11 -3.10
C ASN A 82 -6.47 -9.97 -3.08
N PHE A 83 -6.81 -9.45 -4.25
CA PHE A 83 -7.87 -8.47 -4.45
C PHE A 83 -9.18 -9.20 -4.70
N LEU A 84 -9.94 -9.43 -3.63
CA LEU A 84 -10.98 -10.46 -3.59
C LEU A 84 -12.20 -10.11 -4.45
N THR A 85 -12.67 -8.86 -4.40
CA THR A 85 -13.82 -8.40 -5.19
C THR A 85 -13.56 -8.48 -6.69
N GLU A 86 -12.31 -8.26 -7.10
CA GLU A 86 -11.87 -8.32 -8.51
C GLU A 86 -11.33 -9.70 -8.91
N LYS A 87 -11.20 -10.64 -7.95
CA LYS A 87 -10.62 -11.97 -8.15
C LYS A 87 -9.21 -11.94 -8.76
N VAL A 88 -8.41 -10.95 -8.36
CA VAL A 88 -7.05 -10.76 -8.86
C VAL A 88 -6.04 -11.15 -7.78
N LYS A 89 -5.10 -12.01 -8.14
CA LYS A 89 -3.95 -12.37 -7.31
C LYS A 89 -2.66 -11.80 -7.88
N VAL A 90 -1.82 -11.25 -7.01
CA VAL A 90 -0.46 -10.76 -7.33
C VAL A 90 0.52 -11.36 -6.32
N GLU A 91 1.59 -11.97 -6.82
CA GLU A 91 2.65 -12.58 -6.01
C GLU A 91 3.96 -11.83 -6.26
N SER A 92 4.65 -11.42 -5.18
CA SER A 92 5.91 -10.68 -5.31
C SER A 92 6.86 -10.95 -4.16
N ASN A 93 8.16 -11.02 -4.47
CA ASN A 93 9.24 -11.02 -3.48
C ASN A 93 9.91 -9.63 -3.32
N ASP A 94 9.36 -8.58 -3.95
CA ASP A 94 9.89 -7.21 -3.82
C ASP A 94 9.42 -6.57 -2.50
N PHE A 95 10.03 -6.98 -1.40
CA PHE A 95 9.75 -6.43 -0.06
C PHE A 95 10.23 -4.98 0.12
N TYR A 96 11.04 -4.43 -0.80
CA TYR A 96 11.41 -3.01 -0.74
C TYR A 96 10.19 -2.10 -0.90
N LYS A 97 9.13 -2.57 -1.58
CA LYS A 97 7.86 -1.83 -1.74
C LYS A 97 7.09 -1.66 -0.44
N ILE A 98 7.12 -2.68 0.42
CA ILE A 98 6.28 -2.76 1.61
C ILE A 98 7.08 -2.74 2.91
N ALA A 99 8.39 -2.46 2.87
CA ALA A 99 9.36 -2.65 3.97
C ALA A 99 9.62 -4.12 4.33
N SER A 100 10.91 -4.42 4.53
CA SER A 100 11.49 -5.75 4.74
C SER A 100 11.10 -6.47 6.05
N PHE A 101 10.07 -6.03 6.76
CA PHE A 101 9.66 -6.62 8.05
C PHE A 101 8.17 -6.97 8.06
N MET A 102 7.86 -8.16 7.53
CA MET A 102 6.59 -8.89 7.71
C MET A 102 5.30 -8.06 7.51
N ASN A 103 4.19 -8.51 8.08
CA ASN A 103 2.89 -7.83 8.08
C ASN A 103 2.78 -6.68 9.12
N SER A 104 3.90 -6.00 9.42
CA SER A 104 3.89 -4.91 10.41
C SER A 104 2.94 -3.77 9.99
N LYS A 105 2.43 -3.00 10.97
CA LYS A 105 1.61 -1.80 10.70
C LYS A 105 2.28 -0.87 9.68
N LYS A 106 3.58 -0.60 9.87
CA LYS A 106 4.39 0.25 8.98
C LYS A 106 4.49 -0.33 7.57
N SER A 107 4.57 -1.65 7.47
CA SER A 107 4.64 -2.34 6.18
C SER A 107 3.34 -2.22 5.40
N MET A 108 2.23 -2.39 6.11
CA MET A 108 0.88 -2.25 5.58
C MET A 108 0.55 -0.80 5.18
N GLU A 109 0.99 0.20 5.95
CA GLU A 109 0.90 1.61 5.56
C GLU A 109 1.62 1.88 4.23
N LYS A 110 2.81 1.29 4.03
CA LYS A 110 3.56 1.41 2.76
C LYS A 110 2.87 0.68 1.61
N LEU A 111 2.30 -0.50 1.86
CA LEU A 111 1.50 -1.22 0.87
C LEU A 111 0.33 -0.35 0.39
N ILE A 112 -0.47 0.20 1.31
CA ILE A 112 -1.58 1.08 0.95
C ILE A 112 -1.09 2.33 0.19
N LYS A 113 -0.01 2.96 0.67
CA LYS A 113 0.60 4.11 -0.02
C LYS A 113 1.07 3.76 -1.44
N TRP A 114 1.56 2.54 -1.65
CA TRP A 114 1.96 2.06 -2.97
C TRP A 114 0.75 1.84 -3.89
N LEU A 115 -0.34 1.25 -3.38
CA LEU A 115 -1.58 1.06 -4.14
C LEU A 115 -2.23 2.39 -4.53
N LEU A 116 -2.23 3.38 -3.62
CA LEU A 116 -2.67 4.75 -3.91
C LEU A 116 -1.79 5.42 -4.98
N LYS A 117 -0.47 5.28 -4.88
CA LYS A 117 0.48 5.83 -5.86
C LYS A 117 0.28 5.24 -7.26
N GLU A 118 0.03 3.94 -7.35
CA GLU A 118 -0.26 3.25 -8.61
C GLU A 118 -1.71 3.47 -9.09
N LYS A 119 -2.53 4.13 -8.27
CA LYS A 119 -3.97 4.39 -8.48
C LYS A 119 -4.81 3.11 -8.53
N VAL A 120 -4.33 2.02 -7.93
CA VAL A 120 -5.09 0.78 -7.73
C VAL A 120 -6.20 1.04 -6.70
N LEU A 121 -5.86 1.79 -5.65
CA LEU A 121 -6.82 2.32 -4.69
C LEU A 121 -7.07 3.80 -5.01
N THR A 122 -8.33 4.23 -4.96
CA THR A 122 -8.70 5.64 -5.02
C THR A 122 -8.52 6.32 -3.65
N ASN A 123 -8.55 7.66 -3.63
CA ASN A 123 -8.49 8.42 -2.37
C ASN A 123 -9.71 8.20 -1.46
N ASP A 124 -10.75 7.51 -1.94
CA ASP A 124 -11.94 7.14 -1.16
C ASP A 124 -11.93 5.66 -0.74
N GLY A 125 -10.84 4.92 -1.01
CA GLY A 125 -10.72 3.51 -0.62
C GLY A 125 -11.44 2.53 -1.54
N GLU A 126 -11.69 2.91 -2.80
CA GLU A 126 -12.28 2.03 -3.81
C GLU A 126 -11.21 1.47 -4.75
N LEU A 127 -11.39 0.22 -5.21
CA LEU A 127 -10.50 -0.37 -6.21
C LEU A 127 -10.80 0.19 -7.60
N ASN A 128 -9.76 0.40 -8.38
CA ASN A 128 -9.84 0.72 -9.79
C ASN A 128 -9.41 -0.51 -10.61
N PRO A 129 -10.36 -1.23 -11.25
CA PRO A 129 -10.07 -2.49 -11.96
C PRO A 129 -9.04 -2.33 -13.09
N ASP A 130 -9.13 -1.25 -13.86
CA ASP A 130 -8.20 -1.00 -14.98
C ASP A 130 -6.76 -0.81 -14.48
N ARG A 131 -6.60 -0.07 -13.37
CA ARG A 131 -5.30 0.16 -12.74
C ARG A 131 -4.79 -1.09 -12.05
N LEU A 132 -5.68 -1.91 -11.48
CA LEU A 132 -5.34 -3.19 -10.88
C LEU A 132 -4.81 -4.18 -11.93
N ALA A 133 -5.41 -4.23 -13.12
CA ALA A 133 -4.92 -5.05 -14.21
C ALA A 133 -3.48 -4.69 -14.62
N ILE A 134 -3.20 -3.38 -14.77
CA ILE A 134 -1.85 -2.87 -15.05
C ILE A 134 -0.90 -3.17 -13.89
N PHE A 135 -1.37 -3.04 -12.65
CA PHE A 135 -0.56 -3.34 -11.47
C PHE A 135 -0.14 -4.80 -11.44
N LYS A 136 -1.06 -5.73 -11.72
CA LYS A 136 -0.75 -7.16 -11.86
C LYS A 136 0.30 -7.38 -12.94
N GLU A 137 0.09 -6.85 -14.14
CA GLU A 137 1.05 -7.00 -15.24
C GLU A 137 2.47 -6.54 -14.86
N LYS A 138 2.57 -5.45 -14.09
CA LYS A 138 3.87 -4.88 -13.68
C LYS A 138 4.58 -5.66 -12.58
N TYR A 139 3.83 -6.21 -11.62
CA TYR A 139 4.39 -6.62 -10.33
C TYR A 139 4.18 -8.09 -9.98
N ASP A 140 3.28 -8.76 -10.69
CA ASP A 140 3.04 -10.17 -10.46
C ASP A 140 4.15 -11.03 -11.06
N GLN A 141 4.84 -11.76 -10.21
CA GLN A 141 5.94 -12.63 -10.58
C GLN A 141 5.47 -14.07 -10.84
N ASN A 142 4.19 -14.41 -10.60
CA ASN A 142 3.65 -15.78 -10.77
C ASN A 142 4.53 -16.85 -10.09
N ILE A 143 4.95 -16.60 -8.85
CA ILE A 143 5.95 -17.41 -8.15
C ILE A 143 5.45 -18.86 -8.00
N THR A 144 4.21 -19.03 -7.54
CA THR A 144 3.60 -20.35 -7.32
C THR A 144 3.53 -21.18 -8.60
N GLU A 145 3.29 -20.56 -9.76
CA GLU A 145 3.20 -21.28 -11.04
C GLU A 145 4.58 -21.67 -11.60
N ARG A 146 5.64 -20.94 -11.20
CA ARG A 146 7.02 -21.19 -11.65
C ARG A 146 7.76 -22.18 -10.76
N THR A 147 7.35 -22.29 -9.50
CA THR A 147 7.93 -23.23 -8.55
C THR A 147 7.24 -24.59 -8.72
N ILE A 148 7.92 -25.53 -9.38
CA ILE A 148 7.51 -26.94 -9.38
C ILE A 148 7.66 -27.45 -7.94
N ARG A 149 6.55 -27.81 -7.31
CA ARG A 149 6.52 -28.49 -6.00
C ARG A 149 6.45 -30.00 -6.20
#